data_AF-A0A9D6NNB7-F1
#
_entry.id   AF-A0A9D6NNB7-F1
#
_cell.length_a   1.000
_cell.length_b   1.000
_cell.length_c   1.000
_cell.angle_alpha   90.00
_cell.angle_beta   90.00
_cell.angle_gamma   90.00
#
_symmetry.space_group_name_H-M   'P 1'
#
loop_
_entity.id
_entity.type
_entity.pdbx_description
1 polymer ?
#
loop_
_entity_poly.entity_id
_entity_poly.type
_entity_poly.pdbx_seq_one_letter_code
_entity_poly.pdbx_strand_id
1 'polypeptide(L)' 'MKSLREQWPEGIAPMLKRQAEDVTLEAVIKKHLEQVLQMTKYNKSQAAKILGLPLSTLRSKIKKLGIGMKRA' A
#
# COMPACT_ATOMS: atom_id res chain seq x y z
N MET A 1 17.62 -33.68 -23.13
CA MET A 1 16.89 -32.41 -23.32
C MET A 1 16.34 -31.99 -21.96
N LYS A 2 16.93 -30.98 -21.31
CA LYS A 2 16.42 -30.48 -20.00
C LYS A 2 15.11 -29.73 -20.23
N SER A 3 14.13 -29.99 -19.38
CA SER A 3 12.77 -29.46 -19.51
C SER A 3 12.78 -27.94 -19.40
N LEU A 4 11.97 -27.23 -20.18
CA LEU A 4 11.82 -25.76 -20.10
C LEU A 4 11.36 -25.26 -18.71
N ARG A 5 10.94 -26.18 -17.82
CA ARG A 5 10.62 -25.91 -16.41
C ARG A 5 11.84 -25.87 -15.46
N GLU A 6 13.02 -26.34 -15.88
CA GLU A 6 14.24 -26.41 -15.06
C GLU A 6 15.13 -25.16 -15.15
N GLN A 7 14.68 -24.11 -15.84
CA GLN A 7 15.49 -22.91 -16.09
C GLN A 7 15.05 -21.68 -15.29
N TRP A 8 14.08 -21.80 -14.39
CA TRP A 8 13.78 -20.71 -13.46
C TRP A 8 14.73 -20.78 -12.26
N PRO A 9 15.68 -19.83 -12.12
CA PRO A 9 16.45 -19.74 -10.89
C PRO A 9 15.48 -19.48 -9.74
N GLU A 10 15.59 -20.29 -8.68
CA GLU A 10 14.65 -20.31 -7.54
C GLU A 10 14.46 -18.94 -6.87
N GLY A 11 15.34 -17.96 -7.14
CA GLY A 11 15.25 -16.58 -6.68
C GLY A 11 14.34 -15.62 -7.48
N ILE A 12 13.95 -15.94 -8.72
CA ILE A 12 13.09 -15.04 -9.52
C ILE A 12 11.65 -15.04 -9.01
N ALA A 13 11.10 -16.21 -8.66
CA ALA A 13 9.74 -16.35 -8.16
C ALA A 13 9.47 -15.49 -6.89
N PRO A 14 10.30 -15.52 -5.83
CA PRO A 14 10.07 -14.68 -4.65
C PRO A 14 10.26 -13.18 -4.92
N MET A 15 11.15 -12.80 -5.85
CA MET A 15 11.32 -11.39 -6.25
C MET A 15 10.09 -10.86 -6.99
N LEU A 16 9.60 -11.61 -7.99
CA LEU A 16 8.39 -11.26 -8.74
C LEU A 16 7.16 -11.22 -7.83
N LYS A 17 7.08 -12.13 -6.84
CA LYS A 17 6.01 -12.12 -5.86
C LYS A 17 6.02 -10.84 -5.01
N ARG A 18 7.19 -10.40 -4.51
CA ARG A 18 7.32 -9.12 -3.80
C ARG A 18 6.97 -7.92 -4.67
N GLN A 19 7.48 -7.87 -5.90
CA GLN A 19 7.12 -6.81 -6.85
C GLN A 19 5.62 -6.79 -7.15
N ALA A 20 4.99 -7.97 -7.28
CA ALA A 20 3.56 -8.09 -7.46
C ALA A 20 2.77 -7.59 -6.24
N GLU A 21 3.25 -7.85 -5.02
CA GLU A 21 2.66 -7.35 -3.77
C GLU A 21 2.70 -5.80 -3.70
N ASP A 22 3.82 -5.19 -4.12
CA ASP A 22 4.01 -3.73 -4.14
C ASP A 22 3.14 -2.99 -5.18
N VAL A 23 2.67 -3.68 -6.23
CA VAL A 23 1.79 -3.10 -7.27
C VAL A 23 0.31 -3.40 -7.04
N THR A 24 -0.04 -4.12 -5.97
CA THR A 24 -1.45 -4.33 -5.65
C THR A 24 -2.14 -2.99 -5.40
N LEU A 25 -3.41 -2.89 -5.82
CA LEU A 25 -4.21 -1.69 -5.55
C LEU A 25 -4.23 -1.36 -4.05
N GLU A 26 -4.25 -2.38 -3.20
CA GLU A 26 -4.23 -2.20 -1.75
C GLU A 26 -2.93 -1.56 -1.25
N ALA A 27 -1.77 -2.01 -1.74
CA ALA A 27 -0.47 -1.43 -1.41
C ALA A 27 -0.34 0.01 -1.90
N VAL A 28 -0.77 0.29 -3.14
CA VAL A 28 -0.75 1.64 -3.72
C VAL A 28 -1.66 2.59 -2.94
N ILE A 29 -2.88 2.16 -2.60
CA ILE A 29 -3.81 2.95 -1.77
C ILE A 29 -3.19 3.21 -0.39
N LYS A 30 -2.61 2.20 0.25
CA LYS A 30 -2.00 2.35 1.58
C LYS A 30 -0.89 3.39 1.56
N LYS A 31 0.05 3.26 0.62
CA LYS A 31 1.18 4.18 0.45
C LYS A 31 0.70 5.61 0.19
N HIS A 32 -0.29 5.77 -0.69
CA HIS A 32 -0.84 7.09 -1.00
C HIS A 32 -1.53 7.74 0.20
N LEU A 33 -2.33 6.97 0.96
CA LEU A 33 -2.95 7.44 2.19
C LEU A 33 -1.93 7.87 3.23
N GLU A 34 -0.86 7.09 3.42
CA GLU A 34 0.23 7.41 4.34
C GLU A 34 0.92 8.73 3.97
N GLN A 35 1.24 8.93 2.68
CA GLN A 35 1.85 10.17 2.19
C GLN A 35 0.97 11.39 2.46
N VAL A 36 -0.32 11.32 2.11
CA VAL A 36 -1.23 12.45 2.32
C VAL A 36 -1.43 12.73 3.81
N LEU A 37 -1.54 11.69 4.64
CA LEU A 37 -1.62 11.86 6.10
C LEU A 37 -0.37 12.53 6.66
N GLN A 38 0.83 12.16 6.21
CA GLN A 38 2.07 12.82 6.63
C GLN A 38 2.10 14.29 6.20
N MET A 39 1.73 14.58 4.95
CA MET A 39 1.66 15.94 4.41
C MET A 39 0.71 16.84 5.23
N THR A 40 -0.40 16.30 5.74
CA THR A 40 -1.35 17.05 6.56
C THR A 40 -1.07 17.00 8.06
N LYS A 41 0.12 16.54 8.49
CA LYS A 41 0.46 16.32 9.90
C LYS A 41 -0.62 15.49 10.62
N TYR A 42 -1.13 14.48 9.92
CA TYR A 42 -2.20 13.56 10.32
C TYR A 42 -3.56 14.21 10.60
N ASN A 43 -3.80 15.42 10.08
CA ASN A 43 -5.14 16.00 10.07
C ASN A 43 -6.04 15.25 9.08
N LYS A 44 -6.87 14.34 9.60
CA LYS A 44 -7.75 13.45 8.83
C LYS A 44 -8.79 14.22 8.01
N SER A 45 -9.30 15.33 8.54
CA SER A 45 -10.28 16.15 7.82
C SER A 45 -9.66 16.84 6.60
N GLN A 46 -8.44 17.36 6.75
CA GLN A 46 -7.69 17.94 5.63
C GLN A 46 -7.24 16.88 4.63
N ALA A 47 -6.77 15.72 5.11
CA ALA A 47 -6.40 14.60 4.25
C ALA A 47 -7.59 14.09 3.42
N ALA A 48 -8.77 13.98 4.02
CA ALA A 48 -10.00 13.58 3.33
C ALA A 48 -10.36 14.56 2.20
N LYS A 49 -10.20 15.87 2.44
CA LYS A 49 -10.40 16.90 1.40
C LYS A 49 -9.41 16.76 0.25
N ILE A 50 -8.12 16.56 0.53
CA ILE A 50 -7.08 16.38 -0.50
C ILE A 50 -7.34 15.12 -1.33
N LEU A 51 -7.74 14.02 -0.67
CA LEU A 51 -8.02 12.74 -1.33
C LEU A 51 -9.36 12.74 -2.09
N GLY A 52 -10.22 13.75 -1.90
CA GLY A 52 -11.56 13.77 -2.48
C GLY A 52 -12.48 12.66 -1.94
N LEU A 53 -12.30 12.24 -0.68
CA LEU A 53 -13.05 11.14 -0.07
C LEU A 53 -13.86 11.63 1.15
N PRO A 54 -15.02 11.01 1.45
CA PRO A 54 -15.68 11.21 2.74
C PRO A 54 -14.76 10.85 3.91
N LEU A 55 -14.84 11.62 5.00
CA LEU A 55 -14.03 11.38 6.20
C LEU A 55 -14.29 9.97 6.80
N SER A 56 -15.53 9.48 6.72
CA SER A 56 -15.90 8.12 7.12
C SER A 56 -15.14 7.07 6.29
N THR A 57 -15.09 7.23 4.96
CA THR A 57 -14.34 6.35 4.06
C THR A 57 -12.86 6.35 4.38
N LEU A 58 -12.26 7.53 4.62
CA LEU A 58 -10.86 7.63 5.02
C LEU A 58 -10.59 6.88 6.32
N ARG A 59 -11.41 7.08 7.36
CA ARG A 59 -11.29 6.38 8.65
C ARG A 59 -11.38 4.87 8.50
N SER A 60 -12.35 4.38 7.73
CA SER A 60 -12.52 2.95 7.44
C SER A 60 -11.33 2.36 6.70
N LYS A 61 -10.79 3.08 5.69
CA LYS A 61 -9.59 2.65 4.96
C LYS A 61 -8.34 2.62 5.85
N ILE A 62 -8.13 3.64 6.68
CA ILE A 62 -7.02 3.68 7.66
C ILE A 62 -7.06 2.47 8.58
N LYS A 63 -8.26 2.14 9.12
CA LYS A 63 -8.44 0.98 10.00
C LYS A 63 -8.19 -0.33 9.26
N LYS A 64 -8.76 -0.50 8.07
CA LYS A 64 -8.64 -1.73 7.28
C LYS A 64 -7.18 -2.02 6.87
N LEU A 65 -6.44 -0.98 6.48
CA LEU A 65 -5.07 -1.09 5.98
C LEU A 65 -4.00 -1.09 7.08
N GLY A 66 -4.42 -1.00 8.35
CA GLY A 66 -3.52 -0.97 9.50
C GLY A 66 -2.58 0.22 9.49
N ILE A 67 -3.02 1.38 8.96
CA ILE A 67 -2.21 2.61 8.94
C ILE A 67 -2.18 3.17 10.37
N GLY A 68 -1.22 2.71 11.15
CA GLY A 68 -1.00 3.14 12.53
C GLY A 68 -0.35 4.51 12.59
N MET A 69 -0.89 5.41 13.40
CA MET A 69 -0.13 6.56 13.88
C MET A 69 0.99 6.01 14.77
N LYS A 70 2.19 5.80 14.21
CA LYS A 70 3.39 5.78 15.06
C LYS A 70 3.46 7.15 15.70
N ARG A 71 3.04 7.26 16.95
CA ARG A 71 3.43 8.37 17.81
C ARG A 71 4.95 8.26 17.91
N ALA A 72 5.64 9.20 17.27
CA ALA A 72 7.03 9.49 17.61
C ALA A 72 7.08 10.07 19.02
#